data_AF-X0SRZ4-F1
#
_entry.id   AF-X0SRZ4-F1
#
_cell.length_a   1.000
_cell.length_b   1.000
_cell.length_c   1.000
_cell.angle_alpha   90.00
_cell.angle_beta   90.00
_cell.angle_gamma   90.00
#
_symmetry.space_group_name_H-M   'P 1'
#
loop_
_entity.id
_entity.type
_entity.pdbx_description
1 polymer ?
#
loop_
_entity_poly.entity_id
_entity_poly.type
_entity_poly.pdbx_seq_one_letter_code
_entity_poly.pdbx_strand_id
1 'polypeptide(L)' 'DKVLFGTNYPMLLFTPCMSQIEGLGLKPEVQEKFLRLNAIRVFGL' A
#
# COMPACT_ATOMS: atom_id res chain seq x y z
N ASP A 1 9.96 5.73 5.35
CA ASP A 1 8.53 5.88 5.74
C ASP A 1 7.91 7.18 5.22
N LYS A 2 7.89 7.36 3.90
CA LYS A 2 7.34 8.56 3.21
C LYS A 2 6.43 8.19 2.02
N VAL A 3 6.02 6.92 1.93
CA VAL A 3 5.26 6.36 0.79
C VAL A 3 4.07 5.58 1.34
N LEU A 4 2.91 5.75 0.70
CA LEU A 4 1.60 5.19 1.08
C LEU A 4 0.96 4.50 -0.13
N PHE A 5 0.24 3.41 0.11
CA PHE A 5 -0.58 2.77 -0.91
C PHE A 5 -1.95 3.44 -1.03
N GLY A 6 -2.44 3.56 -2.27
CA GLY A 6 -3.80 3.98 -2.59
C GLY A 6 -4.19 3.52 -4.00
N THR A 7 -5.42 3.03 -4.16
CA THR A 7 -5.89 2.46 -5.44
C THR A 7 -6.46 3.49 -6.39
N ASN A 8 -6.90 4.66 -5.93
CA ASN A 8 -7.71 5.58 -6.74
C ASN A 8 -9.03 4.92 -7.23
N TYR A 9 -9.68 4.12 -6.38
CA TYR A 9 -11.01 3.57 -6.65
C TYR A 9 -12.04 4.71 -6.85
N PRO A 10 -12.96 4.62 -7.84
CA PRO A 10 -13.30 3.44 -8.67
C PRO A 10 -12.49 3.29 -9.96
N MET A 11 -11.50 4.15 -10.24
CA MET A 11 -10.76 4.11 -11.50
C MET A 11 -9.85 2.87 -11.62
N LEU A 12 -9.27 2.41 -10.51
CA LEU A 12 -8.54 1.14 -10.45
C LEU A 12 -9.16 0.22 -9.41
N LEU A 13 -9.25 -1.06 -9.76
CA LEU A 13 -9.75 -2.11 -8.88
C LEU A 13 -8.66 -2.61 -7.94
N PHE A 14 -9.08 -3.09 -6.77
CA PHE A 14 -8.17 -3.55 -5.72
C PHE A 14 -7.29 -4.72 -6.16
N THR A 15 -7.89 -5.78 -6.73
CA THR A 15 -7.18 -7.03 -7.05
C THR A 15 -6.00 -6.82 -8.01
N PRO A 16 -6.16 -6.13 -9.16
CA PRO A 16 -5.03 -5.86 -10.05
C PRO A 16 -3.90 -5.04 -9.39
N CYS A 17 -4.25 -4.05 -8.56
CA CYS A 17 -3.24 -3.26 -7.84
C CYS A 17 -2.45 -4.13 -6.85
N MET A 18 -3.13 -5.03 -6.12
CA MET A 18 -2.45 -5.93 -5.18
C MET A 18 -1.49 -6.89 -5.89
N SER A 19 -1.87 -7.46 -7.04
CA SER A 19 -0.97 -8.32 -7.81
C SER A 19 0.29 -7.58 -8.28
N GLN A 20 0.18 -6.29 -8.62
CA GLN A 20 1.35 -5.48 -8.96
C GLN A 20 2.26 -5.24 -7.75
N ILE A 21 1.69 -5.01 -6.57
CA ILE A 21 2.46 -4.84 -5.33
C ILE A 21 3.22 -6.11 -4.97
N GLU A 22 2.59 -7.28 -5.08
CA GLU A 22 3.25 -8.57 -4.86
C GLU A 22 4.44 -8.76 -5.81
N GLY A 23 4.29 -8.33 -7.07
CA GLY A 23 5.35 -8.35 -8.08
C GLY A 23 6.54 -7.42 -7.79
N LEU A 24 6.43 -6.46 -6.87
CA LEU A 24 7.54 -5.58 -6.48
C LEU A 24 8.58 -6.29 -5.58
N GLY A 25 8.25 -7.43 -4.99
CA GLY A 25 9.17 -8.19 -4.15
C GLY A 25 9.65 -7.42 -2.91
N LEU A 26 8.77 -6.59 -2.33
CA LEU A 26 9.10 -5.82 -1.13
C LEU A 26 9.34 -6.75 0.06
N LYS A 27 10.28 -6.39 0.93
CA LYS A 27 10.44 -7.09 2.21
C LYS A 27 9.15 -6.98 3.03
N PRO A 28 8.76 -8.01 3.81
CA PRO A 28 7.50 -8.01 4.56
C PRO A 28 7.30 -6.77 5.43
N GLU A 29 8.35 -6.32 6.13
CA GLU A 29 8.30 -5.13 7.00
C GLU A 29 8.13 -3.83 6.22
N VAL A 30 8.61 -3.76 4.97
CA VAL A 30 8.43 -2.59 4.10
C VAL A 30 7.00 -2.58 3.54
N GLN A 31 6.50 -3.76 3.13
CA GLN A 31 5.15 -3.91 2.61
C GLN A 31 4.09 -3.56 3.67
N GLU A 32 4.27 -3.99 4.92
CA GLU A 32 3.38 -3.64 6.03
C GLU A 32 3.31 -2.13 6.27
N LYS A 33 4.47 -1.45 6.22
CA LYS A 33 4.53 0.00 6.35
C LYS A 33 3.84 0.72 5.19
N PHE A 34 4.10 0.28 3.96
CA PHE A 34 3.54 0.86 2.74
C PHE A 34 2.02 0.70 2.65
N LEU A 35 1.50 -0.50 2.97
CA LEU A 35 0.07 -0.82 2.88
C LEU A 35 -0.75 -0.31 4.08
N ARG A 36 -0.14 -0.12 5.25
CA ARG A 36 -0.90 0.14 6.48
C ARG A 36 -0.25 1.15 7.44
N LEU A 37 0.94 0.83 7.98
CA LEU A 37 1.43 1.56 9.17
C LEU A 37 1.73 3.03 8.89
N ASN A 38 2.18 3.36 7.68
CA ASN A 38 2.41 4.75 7.31
C ASN A 38 1.09 5.54 7.27
N ALA A 39 -0.01 4.92 6.82
CA ALA A 39 -1.32 5.57 6.74
C ALA A 39 -1.87 5.85 8.14
N ILE A 40 -1.78 4.86 9.04
CA ILE A 40 -2.16 5.01 10.45
C ILE A 40 -1.42 6.19 11.09
N ARG A 41 -0.09 6.26 10.91
CA ARG A 41 0.73 7.33 11.50
C ARG A 41 0.41 8.71 10.92
N VAL A 42 0.21 8.82 9.60
CA VAL A 42 0.02 10.11 8.93
C VAL A 42 -1.40 10.65 9.12
N PHE A 43 -2.41 9.78 9.10
CA PHE A 43 -3.82 10.18 9.21
C PHE A 43 -4.38 10.06 10.63
N GLY A 44 -3.65 9.48 11.59
CA GLY A 44 -4.09 9.33 12.98
C GLY A 44 -5.26 8.35 13.14
N LEU A 45 -5.20 7.21 12.44
CA LEU A 45 -6.24 6.16 12.41
C LEU A 45 -6.15 5.19 13.59
#